data_AF-Q6H094-F1
#
_entry.id   AF-Q6H094-F1
#
_cell.length_a   1.000
_cell.length_b   1.000
_cell.length_c   1.000
_cell.angle_alpha   90.00
_cell.angle_beta   90.00
_cell.angle_gamma   90.00
#
_symmetry.space_group_name_H-M   'P 1'
#
loop_
_entity.id
_entity.type
_entity.pdbx_description
1 polymer ?
#
loop_
_entity_poly.entity_id
_entity_poly.type
_entity_poly.pdbx_seq_one_letter_code
_entity_poly.pdbx_strand_id
1 'polypeptide(L)'
;AGGNLTAQEGRIELGSVGTNSFVKLNPITSGWELSYEDVNSFQDINLSQAASLEVSGNSGGTIKLQGRNIQIKDASAMLANTLGNGSGGTLNIKGVDSVAVSGSSLSPIPFITYLSTDVAPGAIGNGGNLFIDTKSLLVAGGAQISSGTFGSGNAGTLKVKAQEVELTGDSRVAGPSGLFTPVAPGATGNGGNLVIETDNLLINNGAQAFSNTFGFGNAGNIQINATNIPVNWCFRQDFQWHIC
;
A
#
# COMPACT_ATOMS: atom_id res chain seq x y z
N ALA A 1 3.79 -21.27 7.05
CA ALA A 1 4.33 -19.96 7.46
C ALA A 1 5.07 -19.40 6.27
N GLY A 2 4.81 -18.15 5.91
CA GLY A 2 5.43 -17.45 4.80
C GLY A 2 6.89 -17.11 5.08
N GLY A 3 7.60 -16.69 4.04
CA GLY A 3 8.99 -16.25 4.18
C GLY A 3 9.11 -14.87 4.83
N ASN A 4 10.20 -14.64 5.56
CA ASN A 4 10.55 -13.33 6.10
C ASN A 4 11.86 -12.85 5.46
N LEU A 5 11.83 -11.66 4.85
CA LEU A 5 13.02 -10.93 4.41
C LEU A 5 13.12 -9.64 5.23
N THR A 6 14.20 -9.49 5.98
CA THR A 6 14.44 -8.32 6.84
C THR A 6 15.77 -7.66 6.50
N ALA A 7 15.75 -6.34 6.31
CA ALA A 7 16.92 -5.49 6.17
C ALA A 7 16.64 -4.16 6.88
N GLN A 8 16.80 -4.13 8.21
CA GLN A 8 16.52 -2.97 9.06
C GLN A 8 17.21 -1.69 8.52
N GLU A 9 16.42 -0.64 8.27
CA GLU A 9 16.84 0.64 7.66
C GLU A 9 17.49 0.50 6.26
N GLY A 10 17.47 -0.71 5.71
CA GLY A 10 18.19 -1.09 4.50
C GLY A 10 17.28 -1.10 3.27
N ARG A 11 17.61 -2.00 2.34
CA ARG A 11 16.93 -2.13 1.05
C ARG A 11 16.60 -3.59 0.74
N ILE A 12 15.35 -3.83 0.32
CA ILE A 12 14.91 -5.08 -0.27
C ILE A 12 14.42 -4.79 -1.70
N GLU A 13 14.93 -5.52 -2.69
CA GLU A 13 14.41 -5.48 -4.06
C GLU A 13 14.04 -6.88 -4.53
N LEU A 14 12.80 -7.05 -4.99
CA LEU A 14 12.28 -8.31 -5.53
C LEU A 14 11.81 -8.12 -6.97
N GLY A 15 12.43 -8.87 -7.87
CA GLY A 15 12.07 -8.92 -9.29
C GLY A 15 11.71 -10.34 -9.71
N SER A 16 10.66 -10.49 -10.50
CA SER A 16 10.28 -11.78 -11.10
C SER A 16 10.32 -11.66 -12.62
N VAL A 17 11.29 -12.31 -13.26
CA VAL A 17 11.58 -12.20 -14.69
C VAL A 17 11.52 -13.56 -15.38
N GLY A 18 11.13 -13.56 -16.65
CA GLY A 18 11.04 -14.76 -17.48
C GLY A 18 12.41 -15.23 -17.95
N THR A 19 12.42 -16.39 -18.63
CA THR A 19 13.62 -16.93 -19.27
C THR A 19 14.26 -15.93 -20.24
N ASN A 20 15.58 -15.96 -20.36
CA ASN A 20 16.36 -15.07 -21.23
C ASN A 20 16.24 -13.57 -20.87
N SER A 21 15.89 -13.25 -19.62
CA SER A 21 15.93 -11.88 -19.11
C SER A 21 17.27 -11.59 -18.43
N PHE A 22 17.78 -10.37 -18.58
CA PHE A 22 18.95 -9.89 -17.86
C PHE A 22 18.53 -8.76 -16.93
N VAL A 23 18.81 -8.93 -15.63
CA VAL A 23 18.60 -7.88 -14.62
C VAL A 23 19.96 -7.28 -14.29
N LYS A 24 20.10 -5.97 -14.51
CA LYS A 24 21.34 -5.26 -14.23
C LYS A 24 21.38 -4.82 -12.78
N LEU A 25 22.52 -5.00 -12.12
CA LEU A 25 22.78 -4.45 -10.80
C LEU A 25 23.50 -3.10 -10.95
N ASN A 26 22.81 -2.02 -10.60
CA ASN A 26 23.38 -0.68 -10.58
C ASN A 26 23.83 -0.34 -9.15
N PRO A 27 25.12 -0.05 -8.92
CA PRO A 27 25.57 0.34 -7.58
C PRO A 27 25.00 1.71 -7.22
N ILE A 28 24.50 1.84 -6.00
CA ILE A 28 23.99 3.07 -5.42
C ILE A 28 24.68 3.33 -4.08
N THR A 29 24.49 4.52 -3.49
CA THR A 29 25.11 4.90 -2.21
C THR A 29 24.86 3.87 -1.09
N SER A 30 23.73 3.18 -1.13
CA SER A 30 23.33 2.18 -0.13
C SER A 30 22.92 0.87 -0.79
N GLY A 31 23.89 0.20 -1.43
CA GLY A 31 23.73 -1.14 -1.98
C GLY A 31 23.58 -1.16 -3.50
N TRP A 32 22.59 -1.89 -3.98
CA TRP A 32 22.34 -2.12 -5.40
C TRP A 32 20.88 -1.83 -5.73
N GLU A 33 20.66 -1.32 -6.93
CA GLU A 33 19.35 -1.16 -7.54
C GLU A 33 19.24 -2.08 -8.76
N LEU A 34 18.12 -2.79 -8.88
CA LEU A 34 17.81 -3.65 -10.01
C LEU A 34 17.27 -2.80 -11.16
N SER A 35 17.96 -2.82 -12.29
CA SER A 35 17.44 -2.29 -13.56
C SER A 35 16.90 -3.41 -14.44
N TYR A 36 15.73 -3.16 -14.99
CA TYR A 36 14.98 -4.09 -15.84
C TYR A 36 14.82 -3.54 -17.28
N GLU A 37 15.71 -2.66 -17.72
CA GLU A 37 15.66 -2.03 -19.05
C GLU A 37 15.55 -3.05 -20.20
N ASP A 38 16.25 -4.19 -20.08
CA ASP A 38 16.27 -5.25 -21.09
C ASP A 38 15.28 -6.40 -20.81
N VAL A 39 14.36 -6.21 -19.84
CA VAL A 39 13.40 -7.25 -19.44
C VAL A 39 12.06 -7.04 -20.13
N ASN A 40 11.75 -7.93 -21.08
CA ASN A 40 10.49 -7.93 -21.83
C ASN A 40 9.45 -8.92 -21.29
N SER A 41 9.84 -9.79 -20.36
CA SER A 41 8.94 -10.79 -19.77
C SER A 41 9.07 -10.76 -18.26
N PHE A 42 8.06 -10.24 -17.59
CA PHE A 42 7.91 -10.39 -16.15
C PHE A 42 7.09 -11.63 -15.82
N GLN A 43 7.37 -12.22 -14.67
CA GLN A 43 6.62 -13.32 -14.08
C GLN A 43 5.95 -12.84 -12.80
N ASP A 44 5.16 -13.71 -12.18
CA ASP A 44 4.33 -13.33 -11.06
C ASP A 44 5.13 -13.33 -9.74
N ILE A 45 4.69 -12.51 -8.77
CA ILE A 45 5.19 -12.47 -7.39
C ILE A 45 4.00 -12.74 -6.46
N ASN A 46 4.17 -13.64 -5.50
CA ASN A 46 3.12 -13.96 -4.52
C ASN A 46 3.70 -13.95 -3.09
N LEU A 47 3.27 -12.99 -2.28
CA LEU A 47 3.47 -12.98 -0.83
C LEU A 47 2.21 -13.54 -0.17
N SER A 48 2.35 -14.66 0.55
CA SER A 48 1.23 -15.37 1.18
C SER A 48 1.65 -16.06 2.48
N GLN A 49 0.67 -16.54 3.24
CA GLN A 49 0.85 -17.28 4.50
C GLN A 49 1.59 -16.49 5.59
N ALA A 50 1.31 -15.19 5.72
CA ALA A 50 2.02 -14.26 6.59
C ALA A 50 3.50 -14.08 6.20
N ALA A 51 3.77 -13.92 4.90
CA ALA A 51 5.09 -13.52 4.42
C ALA A 51 5.36 -12.04 4.74
N SER A 52 6.60 -11.67 5.03
CA SER A 52 6.97 -10.30 5.36
C SER A 52 8.21 -9.81 4.62
N LEU A 53 8.14 -8.56 4.16
CA LEU A 53 9.28 -7.76 3.74
C LEU A 53 9.41 -6.60 4.74
N GLU A 54 10.53 -6.51 5.44
CA GLU A 54 10.69 -5.62 6.60
C GLU A 54 11.98 -4.80 6.51
N VAL A 55 11.85 -3.48 6.46
CA VAL A 55 12.97 -2.53 6.45
C VAL A 55 12.76 -1.35 7.41
N SER A 56 11.77 -1.43 8.30
CA SER A 56 11.51 -0.41 9.32
C SER A 56 12.70 -0.26 10.27
N GLY A 57 12.86 0.94 10.83
CA GLY A 57 13.93 1.25 11.80
C GLY A 57 13.90 2.71 12.23
N ASN A 58 15.02 3.26 12.73
CA ASN A 58 15.08 4.67 13.12
C ASN A 58 14.68 5.59 11.95
N SER A 59 15.20 5.28 10.75
CA SER A 59 14.61 5.69 9.47
C SER A 59 13.92 4.49 8.83
N GLY A 60 12.85 4.71 8.07
CA GLY A 60 12.31 3.66 7.21
C GLY A 60 13.27 3.36 6.05
N GLY A 61 13.48 2.08 5.74
CA GLY A 61 14.26 1.65 4.58
C GLY A 61 13.48 1.70 3.27
N THR A 62 13.99 1.02 2.23
CA THR A 62 13.37 0.94 0.91
C THR A 62 12.96 -0.48 0.55
N ILE A 63 11.75 -0.68 0.04
CA ILE A 63 11.34 -1.92 -0.63
C ILE A 63 10.90 -1.62 -2.06
N LYS A 64 11.41 -2.39 -3.03
CA LYS A 64 10.96 -2.35 -4.43
C LYS A 64 10.49 -3.72 -4.91
N LEU A 65 9.31 -3.79 -5.50
CA LEU A 65 8.78 -5.00 -6.14
C LEU A 65 8.50 -4.73 -7.61
N GLN A 66 8.95 -5.62 -8.49
CA GLN A 66 8.61 -5.57 -9.91
C GLN A 66 8.31 -6.95 -10.49
N GLY A 67 7.12 -7.11 -11.05
CA GLY A 67 6.63 -8.37 -11.60
C GLY A 67 5.47 -8.15 -12.56
N ARG A 68 4.90 -9.24 -13.08
CA ARG A 68 3.74 -9.19 -13.99
C ARG A 68 2.45 -9.01 -13.21
N ASN A 69 2.09 -10.03 -12.43
CA ASN A 69 1.03 -9.96 -11.44
C ASN A 69 1.66 -10.06 -10.05
N ILE A 70 1.37 -9.09 -9.18
CA ILE A 70 1.86 -9.07 -7.81
C ILE A 70 0.68 -9.31 -6.88
N GLN A 71 0.71 -10.41 -6.13
CA GLN A 71 -0.28 -10.74 -5.12
C GLN A 71 0.35 -10.64 -3.73
N ILE A 72 -0.29 -9.87 -2.84
CA ILE A 72 0.07 -9.76 -1.43
C ILE A 72 -1.19 -10.12 -0.66
N LYS A 73 -1.17 -11.26 0.04
CA LYS A 73 -2.36 -11.87 0.65
C LYS A 73 -2.08 -12.65 1.92
N ASP A 74 -3.14 -13.19 2.53
CA ASP A 74 -3.04 -14.11 3.67
C ASP A 74 -2.21 -13.54 4.82
N ALA A 75 -2.55 -12.34 5.27
CA ALA A 75 -1.87 -11.61 6.35
C ALA A 75 -0.39 -11.29 6.08
N SER A 76 0.01 -11.21 4.82
CA SER A 76 1.37 -10.80 4.45
C SER A 76 1.57 -9.30 4.60
N ALA A 77 2.81 -8.88 4.84
CA ALA A 77 3.14 -7.47 5.11
C ALA A 77 4.37 -6.97 4.34
N MET A 78 4.33 -5.68 3.98
CA MET A 78 5.49 -4.93 3.49
C MET A 78 5.65 -3.67 4.33
N LEU A 79 6.74 -3.59 5.09
CA LEU A 79 6.89 -2.63 6.19
C LEU A 79 8.18 -1.83 6.01
N ALA A 80 8.04 -0.52 5.90
CA ALA A 80 9.12 0.46 5.84
C ALA A 80 8.80 1.67 6.75
N ASN A 81 8.38 1.35 7.98
CA ASN A 81 7.93 2.32 8.96
C ASN A 81 9.09 3.10 9.60
N THR A 82 8.81 4.34 9.97
CA THR A 82 9.70 5.15 10.78
C THR A 82 9.41 4.86 12.26
N LEU A 83 10.37 4.24 12.94
CA LEU A 83 10.27 3.84 14.35
C LEU A 83 10.96 4.82 15.30
N GLY A 84 11.74 5.77 14.77
CA GLY A 84 12.51 6.73 15.56
C GLY A 84 12.36 8.16 15.07
N ASN A 85 13.46 8.90 14.99
CA ASN A 85 13.48 10.30 14.58
C ASN A 85 14.05 10.52 13.17
N GLY A 86 14.27 9.43 12.44
CA GLY A 86 14.85 9.42 11.10
C GLY A 86 13.85 9.76 10.00
N SER A 87 14.28 9.51 8.76
CA SER A 87 13.49 9.79 7.56
C SER A 87 12.47 8.69 7.29
N GLY A 88 11.38 9.06 6.62
CA GLY A 88 10.37 8.13 6.11
C GLY A 88 10.93 7.14 5.09
N GLY A 89 10.47 5.89 5.16
CA GLY A 89 10.83 4.83 4.22
C GLY A 89 10.18 4.99 2.84
N THR A 90 10.43 4.04 1.95
CA THR A 90 9.77 4.02 0.64
C THR A 90 9.38 2.61 0.21
N LEU A 91 8.14 2.43 -0.22
CA LEU A 91 7.68 1.24 -0.92
C LEU A 91 7.36 1.60 -2.38
N ASN A 92 7.96 0.88 -3.34
CA ASN A 92 7.62 1.01 -4.76
C ASN A 92 7.15 -0.35 -5.28
N ILE A 93 5.95 -0.40 -5.84
CA ILE A 93 5.37 -1.63 -6.38
C ILE A 93 5.00 -1.39 -7.83
N LYS A 94 5.59 -2.17 -8.72
CA LYS A 94 5.34 -2.10 -10.16
C LYS A 94 4.87 -3.45 -10.69
N GLY A 95 3.56 -3.57 -10.93
CA GLY A 95 2.96 -4.74 -11.57
C GLY A 95 2.66 -4.43 -13.03
N VAL A 96 3.21 -5.18 -13.99
CA VAL A 96 2.95 -4.91 -15.43
C VAL A 96 1.48 -5.03 -15.77
N ASP A 97 0.79 -6.02 -15.20
CA ASP A 97 -0.63 -6.27 -15.46
C ASP A 97 -1.48 -5.99 -14.22
N SER A 98 -1.09 -6.50 -13.04
CA SER A 98 -1.87 -6.27 -11.84
C SER A 98 -1.07 -6.20 -10.54
N VAL A 99 -1.62 -5.46 -9.59
CA VAL A 99 -1.26 -5.52 -8.17
C VAL A 99 -2.55 -5.81 -7.39
N ALA A 100 -2.56 -6.89 -6.62
CA ALA A 100 -3.68 -7.28 -5.77
C ALA A 100 -3.22 -7.38 -4.32
N VAL A 101 -3.82 -6.55 -3.47
CA VAL A 101 -3.59 -6.56 -2.02
C VAL A 101 -4.89 -7.00 -1.36
N SER A 102 -4.92 -8.24 -0.88
CA SER A 102 -6.13 -8.85 -0.35
C SER A 102 -5.93 -9.33 1.07
N GLY A 103 -6.84 -8.97 1.96
CA GLY A 103 -6.85 -9.48 3.31
C GLY A 103 -7.58 -10.82 3.37
N SER A 104 -7.05 -11.74 4.16
CA SER A 104 -7.75 -12.95 4.56
C SER A 104 -7.27 -13.29 5.97
N SER A 105 -8.18 -13.15 6.94
CA SER A 105 -7.93 -13.51 8.33
C SER A 105 -7.76 -15.03 8.44
N LEU A 106 -6.65 -15.44 9.04
CA LEU A 106 -6.63 -16.71 9.75
C LEU A 106 -7.31 -16.48 11.10
N SER A 107 -8.61 -16.74 11.17
CA SER A 107 -9.34 -16.81 12.45
C SER A 107 -8.53 -17.64 13.45
N PRO A 108 -8.29 -17.18 14.69
CA PRO A 108 -8.99 -16.11 15.42
C PRO A 108 -8.25 -14.75 15.49
N ILE A 109 -7.13 -14.58 14.79
CA ILE A 109 -6.29 -13.38 14.88
C ILE A 109 -6.50 -12.50 13.63
N PRO A 110 -6.97 -11.25 13.78
CA PRO A 110 -7.22 -10.36 12.66
C PRO A 110 -5.92 -9.71 12.19
N PHE A 111 -4.92 -10.51 11.80
CA PHE A 111 -3.82 -9.95 11.03
C PHE A 111 -4.35 -9.61 9.63
N ILE A 112 -4.28 -8.33 9.30
CA ILE A 112 -4.60 -7.82 7.98
C ILE A 112 -3.38 -7.94 7.08
N THR A 113 -3.61 -8.02 5.78
CA THR A 113 -2.56 -7.75 4.81
C THR A 113 -2.24 -6.25 4.85
N TYR A 114 -0.97 -5.89 5.09
CA TYR A 114 -0.59 -4.50 5.37
C TYR A 114 0.64 -4.04 4.61
N LEU A 115 0.51 -2.94 3.87
CA LEU A 115 1.62 -2.23 3.21
C LEU A 115 1.77 -0.89 3.91
N SER A 116 2.92 -0.61 4.49
CA SER A 116 3.06 0.47 5.46
C SER A 116 4.38 1.23 5.35
N THR A 117 4.26 2.57 5.33
CA THR A 117 5.36 3.52 5.52
C THR A 117 5.02 4.53 6.62
N ASP A 118 4.38 4.06 7.68
CA ASP A 118 3.83 4.90 8.74
C ASP A 118 4.92 5.44 9.68
N VAL A 119 4.59 6.53 10.38
CA VAL A 119 5.28 6.91 11.63
C VAL A 119 4.68 6.10 12.77
N ALA A 120 5.50 5.31 13.47
CA ALA A 120 5.04 4.51 14.59
C ALA A 120 4.69 5.36 15.83
N PRO A 121 3.85 4.85 16.75
CA PRO A 121 3.60 5.52 18.03
C PRO A 121 4.90 5.82 18.79
N GLY A 122 5.05 7.06 19.25
CA GLY A 122 6.24 7.53 19.97
C GLY A 122 7.43 7.93 19.09
N ALA A 123 7.40 7.66 17.79
CA ALA A 123 8.40 8.15 16.83
C ALA A 123 8.22 9.66 16.59
N ILE A 124 9.30 10.36 16.19
CA ILE A 124 9.34 11.82 15.95
C ILE A 124 9.75 12.15 14.48
N GLY A 125 9.85 11.12 13.63
CA GLY A 125 10.16 11.26 12.21
C GLY A 125 8.92 11.41 11.33
N ASN A 126 9.11 11.72 10.05
CA ASN A 126 8.00 11.83 9.08
C ASN A 126 7.66 10.47 8.46
N GLY A 127 6.42 10.36 7.97
CA GLY A 127 5.93 9.21 7.22
C GLY A 127 6.66 9.06 5.89
N GLY A 128 6.83 7.81 5.46
CA GLY A 128 7.46 7.47 4.20
C GLY A 128 6.50 7.52 3.01
N ASN A 129 6.99 7.20 1.83
CA ASN A 129 6.19 7.27 0.60
C ASN A 129 5.89 5.90 0.01
N LEU A 130 4.68 5.74 -0.52
CA LEU A 130 4.23 4.51 -1.15
C LEU A 130 3.75 4.79 -2.57
N PHE A 131 4.33 4.08 -3.53
CA PHE A 131 4.05 4.23 -4.95
C PHE A 131 3.61 2.89 -5.55
N ILE A 132 2.45 2.89 -6.22
CA ILE A 132 1.94 1.75 -6.98
C ILE A 132 1.75 2.17 -8.43
N ASP A 133 2.36 1.42 -9.36
CA ASP A 133 2.23 1.60 -10.81
C ASP A 133 1.81 0.25 -11.44
N THR A 134 0.62 0.21 -12.04
CA THR A 134 0.10 -1.02 -12.65
C THR A 134 -0.99 -0.74 -13.70
N LYS A 135 -1.53 -1.77 -14.36
CA LYS A 135 -2.77 -1.59 -15.14
C LYS A 135 -3.99 -1.74 -14.24
N SER A 136 -4.03 -2.76 -13.39
CA SER A 136 -5.15 -2.99 -12.48
C SER A 136 -4.70 -3.11 -11.02
N LEU A 137 -5.25 -2.27 -10.14
CA LEU A 137 -5.08 -2.36 -8.70
C LEU A 137 -6.38 -2.84 -8.04
N LEU A 138 -6.28 -3.91 -7.25
CA LEU A 138 -7.34 -4.38 -6.34
C LEU A 138 -6.88 -4.27 -4.88
N VAL A 139 -7.70 -3.65 -4.02
CA VAL A 139 -7.55 -3.68 -2.56
C VAL A 139 -8.83 -4.21 -1.93
N ALA A 140 -8.74 -5.37 -1.28
CA ALA A 140 -9.91 -6.14 -0.84
C ALA A 140 -9.69 -6.86 0.49
N GLY A 141 -10.74 -7.47 1.06
CA GLY A 141 -10.63 -8.40 2.19
C GLY A 141 -10.15 -7.78 3.50
N GLY A 142 -10.25 -6.46 3.65
CA GLY A 142 -9.76 -5.71 4.81
C GLY A 142 -8.27 -5.38 4.77
N ALA A 143 -7.61 -5.56 3.61
CA ALA A 143 -6.24 -5.11 3.40
C ALA A 143 -6.12 -3.59 3.45
N GLN A 144 -5.02 -3.09 4.02
CA GLN A 144 -4.76 -1.65 4.13
C GLN A 144 -3.40 -1.29 3.55
N ILE A 145 -3.36 -0.15 2.87
CA ILE A 145 -2.16 0.47 2.29
C ILE A 145 -2.02 1.85 2.93
N SER A 146 -0.98 2.05 3.73
CA SER A 146 -0.87 3.20 4.63
C SER A 146 0.45 3.95 4.54
N SER A 147 0.35 5.27 4.61
CA SER A 147 1.44 6.24 4.74
C SER A 147 1.03 7.33 5.74
N GLY A 148 0.51 6.88 6.89
CA GLY A 148 -0.03 7.69 7.98
C GLY A 148 1.02 8.13 9.01
N THR A 149 0.56 8.89 10.00
CA THR A 149 1.34 9.19 11.21
C THR A 149 0.56 8.83 12.47
N PHE A 150 1.20 8.03 13.33
CA PHE A 150 0.71 7.63 14.65
C PHE A 150 1.59 8.18 15.79
N GLY A 151 2.66 8.90 15.43
CA GLY A 151 3.61 9.53 16.35
C GLY A 151 3.61 11.05 16.20
N SER A 152 4.80 11.63 16.23
CA SER A 152 5.03 13.05 15.97
C SER A 152 5.79 13.19 14.64
N GLY A 153 5.26 13.95 13.70
CA GLY A 153 5.77 14.05 12.34
C GLY A 153 4.65 14.00 11.31
N ASN A 154 4.87 14.61 10.16
CA ASN A 154 3.88 14.63 9.08
C ASN A 154 3.69 13.22 8.51
N ALA A 155 2.46 12.90 8.11
CA ALA A 155 2.22 11.70 7.31
C ALA A 155 2.86 11.85 5.91
N GLY A 156 3.00 10.74 5.19
CA GLY A 156 3.73 10.72 3.92
C GLY A 156 2.81 10.84 2.71
N THR A 157 3.33 10.40 1.55
CA THR A 157 2.57 10.37 0.29
C THR A 157 2.24 8.94 -0.11
N LEU A 158 0.97 8.70 -0.45
CA LEU A 158 0.51 7.50 -1.10
C LEU A 158 0.05 7.86 -2.51
N LYS A 159 0.74 7.36 -3.53
CA LYS A 159 0.39 7.58 -4.94
C LYS A 159 0.10 6.26 -5.65
N VAL A 160 -1.08 6.19 -6.25
CA VAL A 160 -1.53 5.11 -7.11
C VAL A 160 -1.66 5.62 -8.53
N LYS A 161 -1.02 4.93 -9.47
CA LYS A 161 -1.21 5.11 -10.91
C LYS A 161 -1.64 3.77 -11.50
N ALA A 162 -2.87 3.68 -11.96
CA ALA A 162 -3.38 2.47 -12.60
C ALA A 162 -4.47 2.76 -13.63
N GLN A 163 -4.64 1.95 -14.67
CA GLN A 163 -5.78 2.11 -15.59
C GLN A 163 -7.10 1.85 -14.85
N GLU A 164 -7.11 0.85 -13.97
CA GLU A 164 -8.27 0.48 -13.16
C GLU A 164 -7.87 0.38 -11.69
N VAL A 165 -8.67 0.99 -10.82
CA VAL A 165 -8.54 0.90 -9.36
C VAL A 165 -9.87 0.43 -8.78
N GLU A 166 -9.84 -0.70 -8.09
CA GLU A 166 -10.96 -1.23 -7.32
C GLU A 166 -10.60 -1.35 -5.83
N LEU A 167 -11.39 -0.68 -4.99
CA LEU A 167 -11.36 -0.83 -3.53
C LEU A 167 -12.69 -1.43 -3.08
N THR A 168 -12.67 -2.58 -2.40
CA THR A 168 -13.87 -3.26 -1.89
C THR A 168 -13.73 -3.58 -0.40
N GLY A 169 -14.68 -3.11 0.41
CA GLY A 169 -14.70 -3.25 1.87
C GLY A 169 -15.43 -4.50 2.36
N ASP A 170 -15.31 -5.61 1.64
CA ASP A 170 -16.09 -6.83 1.85
C ASP A 170 -15.73 -7.65 3.12
N SER A 171 -14.76 -7.20 3.92
CA SER A 171 -14.37 -7.89 5.15
C SER A 171 -15.38 -7.72 6.28
N ARG A 172 -15.78 -8.84 6.87
CA ARG A 172 -16.65 -8.87 8.07
C ARG A 172 -15.88 -8.98 9.39
N VAL A 173 -14.57 -9.23 9.31
CA VAL A 173 -13.71 -9.53 10.47
C VAL A 173 -12.66 -8.44 10.67
N ALA A 174 -12.15 -7.86 9.59
CA ALA A 174 -11.21 -6.75 9.64
C ALA A 174 -11.93 -5.41 9.41
N GLY A 175 -11.20 -4.31 9.62
CA GLY A 175 -11.66 -2.98 9.24
C GLY A 175 -11.80 -2.81 7.72
N PRO A 176 -12.16 -1.60 7.26
CA PRO A 176 -12.32 -1.33 5.84
C PRO A 176 -11.02 -1.57 5.08
N SER A 177 -11.14 -2.11 3.87
CA SER A 177 -10.06 -2.05 2.89
C SER A 177 -9.85 -0.63 2.41
N GLY A 178 -8.62 -0.27 2.08
CA GLY A 178 -8.40 1.07 1.56
C GLY A 178 -6.98 1.59 1.48
N LEU A 179 -6.94 2.86 1.12
CA LEU A 179 -5.76 3.71 0.98
C LEU A 179 -5.80 4.78 2.08
N PHE A 180 -4.78 4.83 2.95
CA PHE A 180 -4.81 5.60 4.18
C PHE A 180 -3.58 6.52 4.31
N THR A 181 -3.80 7.80 4.60
CA THR A 181 -2.75 8.76 4.98
C THR A 181 -3.16 9.62 6.21
N PRO A 182 -3.67 9.00 7.30
CA PRO A 182 -4.25 9.74 8.41
C PRO A 182 -3.20 10.36 9.34
N VAL A 183 -3.64 11.32 10.15
CA VAL A 183 -3.02 11.62 11.45
C VAL A 183 -3.88 10.95 12.52
N ALA A 184 -3.34 9.95 13.19
CA ALA A 184 -4.09 9.14 14.15
C ALA A 184 -4.44 9.94 15.43
N PRO A 185 -5.43 9.49 16.22
CA PRO A 185 -5.73 10.10 17.52
C PRO A 185 -4.49 10.18 18.41
N GLY A 186 -4.21 11.36 18.97
CA GLY A 186 -3.04 11.61 19.82
C GLY A 186 -1.72 11.80 19.06
N ALA A 187 -1.68 11.59 17.75
CA ALA A 187 -0.54 11.93 16.91
C ALA A 187 -0.46 13.45 16.65
N THR A 188 0.73 13.93 16.29
CA THR A 188 0.97 15.35 15.95
C THR A 188 1.67 15.44 14.60
N GLY A 189 1.13 16.18 13.65
CA GLY A 189 1.68 16.34 12.31
C GLY A 189 0.58 16.69 11.31
N ASN A 190 0.98 17.09 10.11
CA ASN A 190 0.01 17.30 9.04
C ASN A 190 -0.34 15.95 8.38
N GLY A 191 -1.60 15.83 7.93
CA GLY A 191 -2.07 14.68 7.17
C GLY A 191 -1.35 14.54 5.82
N GLY A 192 -1.35 13.31 5.31
CA GLY A 192 -0.56 12.98 4.13
C GLY A 192 -1.23 13.33 2.83
N ASN A 193 -0.55 13.07 1.72
CA ASN A 193 -1.11 13.28 0.38
C ASN A 193 -1.49 11.93 -0.23
N LEU A 194 -2.76 11.76 -0.57
CA LEU A 194 -3.25 10.62 -1.33
C LEU A 194 -3.52 11.07 -2.76
N VAL A 195 -2.81 10.47 -3.73
CA VAL A 195 -2.97 10.77 -5.16
C VAL A 195 -3.38 9.49 -5.89
N ILE A 196 -4.53 9.53 -6.58
CA ILE A 196 -5.03 8.42 -7.41
C ILE A 196 -5.13 8.94 -8.84
N GLU A 197 -4.33 8.38 -9.74
CA GLU A 197 -4.36 8.65 -11.18
C GLU A 197 -4.87 7.39 -11.88
N THR A 198 -6.08 7.45 -12.46
CA THR A 198 -6.70 6.26 -13.06
C THR A 198 -7.65 6.56 -14.22
N ASP A 199 -7.96 5.55 -15.04
CA ASP A 199 -9.05 5.67 -16.00
C ASP A 199 -10.38 5.32 -15.35
N ASN A 200 -10.42 4.29 -14.49
CA ASN A 200 -11.63 3.85 -13.82
C ASN A 200 -11.40 3.65 -12.31
N LEU A 201 -12.13 4.38 -11.47
CA LEU A 201 -12.11 4.22 -10.01
C LEU A 201 -13.43 3.66 -9.49
N LEU A 202 -13.39 2.47 -8.89
CA LEU A 202 -14.51 1.86 -8.17
C LEU A 202 -14.17 1.75 -6.67
N ILE A 203 -14.96 2.40 -5.82
CA ILE A 203 -14.90 2.25 -4.36
C ILE A 203 -16.28 1.76 -3.91
N ASN A 204 -16.35 0.53 -3.39
CA ASN A 204 -17.62 -0.11 -3.06
C ASN A 204 -17.55 -0.85 -1.70
N ASN A 205 -18.70 -1.36 -1.26
CA ASN A 205 -18.83 -2.22 -0.07
C ASN A 205 -18.18 -1.65 1.21
N GLY A 206 -18.13 -0.32 1.37
CA GLY A 206 -17.54 0.32 2.56
C GLY A 206 -16.02 0.47 2.55
N ALA A 207 -15.35 0.24 1.41
CA ALA A 207 -13.94 0.60 1.22
C ALA A 207 -13.70 2.10 1.37
N GLN A 208 -12.45 2.47 1.66
CA GLN A 208 -12.09 3.85 1.99
C GLN A 208 -10.83 4.34 1.25
N ALA A 209 -10.88 5.60 0.84
CA ALA A 209 -9.71 6.40 0.46
C ALA A 209 -9.69 7.60 1.43
N PHE A 210 -8.69 7.68 2.30
CA PHE A 210 -8.84 8.37 3.57
C PHE A 210 -7.58 9.15 3.99
N SER A 211 -7.75 10.43 4.34
CA SER A 211 -6.65 11.34 4.73
C SER A 211 -7.04 12.31 5.87
N ASN A 212 -7.88 11.84 6.82
CA ASN A 212 -8.32 12.71 7.91
C ASN A 212 -7.23 12.88 8.98
N THR A 213 -7.32 14.02 9.66
CA THR A 213 -6.56 14.29 10.89
C THR A 213 -7.46 14.14 12.09
N PHE A 214 -7.24 13.09 12.88
CA PHE A 214 -7.84 12.89 14.19
C PHE A 214 -6.97 13.37 15.34
N GLY A 215 -5.67 13.55 15.09
CA GLY A 215 -4.70 14.15 16.01
C GLY A 215 -4.57 15.66 15.83
N PHE A 216 -3.38 16.19 16.10
CA PHE A 216 -3.08 17.62 16.01
C PHE A 216 -2.34 17.97 14.72
N GLY A 217 -2.88 18.90 13.94
CA GLY A 217 -2.27 19.40 12.71
C GLY A 217 -3.32 19.65 11.62
N ASN A 218 -2.87 20.01 10.41
CA ASN A 218 -3.78 20.20 9.28
C ASN A 218 -4.18 18.84 8.68
N ALA A 219 -5.38 18.77 8.09
CA ALA A 219 -5.79 17.62 7.28
C ALA A 219 -4.91 17.47 6.02
N GLY A 220 -4.79 16.24 5.54
CA GLY A 220 -4.08 15.93 4.30
C GLY A 220 -4.91 16.24 3.05
N ASN A 221 -4.32 16.00 1.89
CA ASN A 221 -5.00 16.19 0.60
C ASN A 221 -5.32 14.84 -0.04
N ILE A 222 -6.52 14.75 -0.61
CA ILE A 222 -6.90 13.65 -1.51
C ILE A 222 -7.10 14.24 -2.90
N GLN A 223 -6.28 13.82 -3.86
CA GLN A 223 -6.40 14.17 -5.27
C GLN A 223 -6.73 12.93 -6.08
N ILE A 224 -7.88 12.94 -6.74
CA ILE A 224 -8.32 11.86 -7.63
C ILE A 224 -8.43 12.43 -9.03
N ASN A 225 -7.63 11.92 -9.95
CA ASN A 225 -7.72 12.18 -11.37
C ASN A 225 -8.20 10.89 -12.04
N ALA A 226 -9.50 10.80 -12.28
CA ALA A 226 -10.15 9.64 -12.87
C ALA A 226 -10.92 10.02 -14.14
N THR A 227 -10.77 9.24 -15.22
CA THR A 227 -11.58 9.44 -16.44
C THR A 227 -13.05 9.08 -16.19
N ASN A 228 -13.29 7.98 -15.48
CA ASN A 228 -14.61 7.49 -15.10
C ASN A 228 -14.64 7.12 -13.61
N ILE A 229 -15.70 7.53 -12.93
CA ILE A 229 -16.01 7.11 -11.56
C ILE A 229 -17.42 6.51 -11.60
N PRO A 230 -17.58 5.19 -11.84
CA PRO A 230 -18.89 4.55 -11.81
C PRO A 230 -19.53 4.71 -10.42
N VAL A 231 -20.61 5.48 -10.39
CA VAL A 231 -21.35 5.77 -9.17
C VAL A 231 -22.47 4.75 -9.02
N ASN A 232 -22.16 3.60 -8.44
CA ASN A 232 -23.16 2.54 -8.22
C ASN A 232 -23.87 2.75 -6.87
N TRP A 233 -24.43 3.95 -6.62
CA TRP A 233 -25.31 4.20 -5.46
C TRP A 233 -26.76 4.02 -5.88
N CYS A 234 -27.41 2.95 -5.44
CA CYS A 234 -28.87 2.84 -5.50
C CYS A 234 -29.44 3.45 -4.22
N PHE A 235 -29.84 4.72 -4.25
CA PHE A 235 -30.78 5.25 -3.26
C PHE A 235 -32.19 4.80 -3.67
N ARG A 236 -32.92 4.11 -2.78
CA ARG A 236 -34.38 4.10 -2.80
C ARG A 236 -34.94 4.36 -1.42
N GLN A 237 -35.92 5.26 -1.37
CA GLN A 237 -36.70 5.58 -0.18
C GLN A 237 -37.81 4.58 0.14
N ASP A 238 -37.91 3.45 -0.57
CA ASP A 238 -39.07 2.56 -0.43
C ASP A 238 -38.63 1.14 -0.05
N PHE A 239 -39.01 0.74 1.16
CA PHE A 239 -38.77 -0.54 1.83
C PHE A 239 -39.30 -1.77 1.06
N GLN A 240 -38.75 -2.12 -0.11
CA GLN A 240 -38.96 -3.42 -0.76
C GLN A 240 -37.69 -3.85 -1.51
N TRP A 241 -37.08 -4.95 -1.06
CA TRP A 241 -35.86 -5.51 -1.64
C TRP A 241 -36.09 -6.10 -3.03
N HIS A 242 -35.30 -5.67 -4.01
CA HIS A 242 -35.09 -6.43 -5.26
C HIS A 242 -33.58 -6.53 -5.51
N ILE A 243 -33.16 -7.71 -5.96
CA ILE A 243 -31.77 -8.00 -6.36
C ILE A 243 -31.52 -7.32 -7.70
N CYS A 244 -30.41 -6.59 -7.81
CA CYS A 244 -29.82 -6.23 -9.11
C CYS A 244 -28.62 -7.15 -9.36
#